data_AF-K0IF07-F1
#
_entry.id   AF-K0IF07-F1
#
_cell.length_a   1.000
_cell.length_b   1.000
_cell.length_c   1.000
_cell.angle_alpha   90.00
_cell.angle_beta   90.00
_cell.angle_gamma   90.00
#
_symmetry.space_group_name_H-M   'P 1'
#
loop_
_entity.id
_entity.type
_entity.pdbx_description
1 polymer ?
#
loop_
_entity_poly.entity_id
_entity_poly.type
_entity_poly.pdbx_seq_one_letter_code
_entity_poly.pdbx_strand_id
1 'polypeptide(L)'
;MSSVAVEYYNRKFGENRSAAFIHLVREIGEIAFAMEKNNVEHAKIEITESAALLYYLATKYSLDIDANIKAVYSKKLEMLKTKT
;
A
#
# COMPACT_ATOMS: atom_id res chain seq x y z
N MET A 1 -1.76 6.20 -11.43
CA MET A 1 -0.96 5.10 -10.83
C MET A 1 0.28 4.85 -11.67
N SER A 2 1.44 4.58 -11.08
CA SER A 2 2.66 4.30 -11.86
C SER A 2 2.52 2.98 -12.59
N SER A 3 2.37 3.03 -13.92
CA SER A 3 2.30 1.85 -14.79
C SER A 3 3.50 0.93 -14.61
N VAL A 4 4.67 1.51 -14.31
CA VAL A 4 5.94 0.80 -14.12
C VAL A 4 5.89 -0.15 -12.91
N ALA A 5 5.32 0.29 -11.78
CA ALA A 5 5.25 -0.54 -10.59
C ALA A 5 4.27 -1.71 -10.76
N VAL A 6 3.12 -1.44 -11.38
CA VAL A 6 2.12 -2.48 -11.70
C VAL A 6 2.72 -3.50 -12.68
N GLU A 7 3.46 -3.04 -13.69
CA GLU A 7 4.17 -3.92 -14.62
C GLU A 7 5.21 -4.78 -13.90
N TYR A 8 6.04 -4.19 -13.04
CA TYR A 8 7.04 -4.92 -12.26
C TYR A 8 6.41 -6.02 -11.42
N TYR A 9 5.38 -5.71 -10.64
CA TYR A 9 4.74 -6.70 -9.77
C TYR A 9 3.91 -7.73 -10.54
N ASN A 10 3.36 -7.38 -11.71
CA ASN A 10 2.79 -8.37 -12.63
C ASN A 10 3.85 -9.38 -13.09
N ARG A 11 5.06 -8.93 -13.42
CA ARG A 11 6.16 -9.84 -13.78
C ARG A 11 6.66 -10.67 -12.58
N LYS A 12 6.71 -10.07 -11.39
CA LYS A 12 7.22 -10.72 -10.16
C LYS A 12 6.25 -11.76 -9.59
N PHE A 13 4.96 -11.45 -9.56
CA PHE A 13 3.96 -12.25 -8.85
C PHE A 13 2.86 -12.82 -9.75
N GLY A 14 2.62 -12.26 -10.93
CA GLY A 14 1.58 -12.73 -11.86
C GLY A 14 0.20 -12.73 -11.22
N GLU A 15 -0.42 -13.91 -11.09
CA GLU A 15 -1.72 -14.08 -10.41
C GLU A 15 -1.59 -14.54 -8.95
N ASN A 16 -0.37 -14.69 -8.43
CA ASN A 16 -0.13 -15.15 -7.06
C ASN A 16 -0.31 -14.00 -6.05
N ARG A 17 -1.58 -13.70 -5.76
CA ARG A 17 -2.00 -12.65 -4.80
C ARG A 17 -1.45 -12.91 -3.40
N SER A 18 -1.40 -14.17 -2.97
CA SER A 18 -0.88 -14.55 -1.65
C SER A 18 0.61 -14.22 -1.51
N ALA A 19 1.43 -14.53 -2.53
CA ALA A 19 2.85 -14.18 -2.51
C ALA A 19 3.07 -12.66 -2.50
N ALA A 20 2.29 -11.91 -3.27
CA ALA A 20 2.33 -10.45 -3.26
C ALA A 20 1.93 -9.87 -1.89
N PHE A 21 0.90 -10.42 -1.24
CA PHE A 21 0.50 -10.00 0.10
C PHE A 21 1.55 -10.34 1.16
N ILE A 22 2.17 -11.52 1.09
CA ILE A 22 3.27 -11.90 1.99
C ILE A 22 4.46 -10.95 1.82
N HIS A 23 4.78 -10.55 0.59
CA HIS A 23 5.83 -9.55 0.34
C HIS A 23 5.48 -8.20 0.96
N LEU A 24 4.23 -7.74 0.84
CA LEU A 24 3.78 -6.51 1.49
C LEU A 24 3.98 -6.55 3.02
N VAL A 25 3.69 -7.68 3.66
CA VAL A 25 3.92 -7.83 5.10
C VAL A 25 5.41 -7.74 5.45
N ARG A 26 6.31 -8.22 4.58
CA ARG A 26 7.76 -8.08 4.76
C ARG A 26 8.19 -6.63 4.65
N GLU A 27 7.72 -5.90 3.64
CA GLU A 27 8.05 -4.47 3.50
C GLU A 27 7.58 -3.66 4.70
N ILE A 28 6.42 -3.99 5.27
CA ILE A 28 5.96 -3.37 6.53
C ILE A 28 6.91 -3.67 7.71
N GLY A 29 7.49 -4.88 7.74
CA GLY A 29 8.54 -5.24 8.71
C GLY A 29 9.82 -4.43 8.52
N GLU A 30 10.24 -4.20 7.28
CA GLU A 30 11.41 -3.36 6.96
C GLU A 30 11.17 -1.89 7.32
N ILE A 31 9.95 -1.36 7.13
CA ILE A 31 9.57 -0.02 7.63
C ILE A 31 9.78 0.06 9.15
N ALA A 32 9.27 -0.93 9.90
CA ALA A 32 9.39 -0.95 11.36
C ALA A 32 10.87 -1.01 11.77
N PHE A 33 11.65 -1.88 11.15
CA PHE A 33 13.09 -1.99 11.39
C PHE A 33 13.84 -0.68 11.07
N ALA A 34 13.52 -0.03 9.95
CA ALA A 34 14.09 1.26 9.56
C ALA A 34 13.82 2.34 10.61
N MET A 35 12.60 2.39 11.14
CA MET A 35 12.21 3.32 12.20
C MET A 35 12.98 3.06 13.50
N GLU A 36 13.14 1.80 13.92
CA GLU A 36 13.94 1.43 15.10
C GLU A 36 15.41 1.88 14.97
N LYS A 37 15.94 1.90 13.75
CA LYS A 37 17.31 2.33 13.46
C LYS A 37 17.45 3.83 13.18
N ASN A 38 16.37 4.62 13.28
CA ASN A 38 16.32 6.02 12.85
C ASN A 38 16.79 6.22 11.39
N ASN A 39 16.64 5.20 10.54
CA ASN A 39 17.00 5.26 9.13
C ASN A 39 15.80 5.72 8.29
N VAL A 40 15.57 7.04 8.30
CA VAL A 40 14.41 7.67 7.64
C VAL A 40 14.41 7.43 6.12
N GLU A 41 15.58 7.42 5.47
CA GLU A 41 15.66 7.22 4.01
C GLU A 41 15.25 5.81 3.61
N HIS A 42 15.66 4.80 4.39
CA HIS A 42 15.20 3.43 4.14
C HIS A 42 13.69 3.30 4.38
N ALA A 43 13.16 3.89 5.48
CA ALA A 43 11.73 3.88 5.74
C ALA A 43 10.92 4.51 4.58
N LYS A 44 11.40 5.59 3.95
CA LYS A 44 10.75 6.21 2.79
C LYS A 44 10.70 5.28 1.57
N ILE A 45 11.78 4.54 1.32
CA ILE A 45 11.84 3.55 0.23
C ILE A 45 10.78 2.47 0.49
N GLU A 46 10.80 1.87 1.68
CA GLU A 46 9.89 0.76 2.00
C GLU A 46 8.41 1.18 2.04
N ILE A 47 8.12 2.41 2.46
CA ILE A 47 6.77 3.01 2.34
C ILE A 47 6.36 3.14 0.87
N THR A 48 7.28 3.56 0.00
CA THR A 48 7.02 3.73 -1.44
C THR A 48 6.75 2.38 -2.10
N GLU A 49 7.55 1.37 -1.80
CA GLU A 49 7.35 0.00 -2.31
C GLU A 49 6.03 -0.59 -1.80
N SER A 50 5.74 -0.44 -0.50
CA SER A 50 4.48 -0.88 0.10
C SER A 50 3.26 -0.23 -0.56
N ALA A 51 3.31 1.09 -0.80
CA ALA A 51 2.24 1.80 -1.49
C ALA A 51 2.05 1.28 -2.92
N ALA A 52 3.15 1.12 -3.66
CA ALA A 52 3.14 0.60 -5.03
C ALA A 52 2.56 -0.83 -5.09
N LEU A 53 2.91 -1.68 -4.13
CA LEU A 53 2.42 -3.06 -4.03
C LEU A 53 0.93 -3.13 -3.67
N LEU A 54 0.44 -2.22 -2.83
CA LEU A 54 -1.00 -2.06 -2.55
C LEU A 54 -1.78 -1.66 -3.81
N TYR A 55 -1.25 -0.74 -4.63
CA TYR A 55 -1.86 -0.41 -5.91
C TYR A 55 -1.89 -1.60 -6.86
N TYR A 56 -0.79 -2.36 -6.96
CA TYR A 56 -0.78 -3.60 -7.72
C TYR A 56 -1.86 -4.59 -7.24
N LEU A 57 -1.94 -4.83 -5.93
CA LEU A 57 -2.97 -5.70 -5.35
C LEU A 57 -4.38 -5.19 -5.67
N ALA A 58 -4.64 -3.88 -5.59
CA ALA A 58 -5.92 -3.29 -5.98
C ALA A 58 -6.34 -3.67 -7.41
N THR A 59 -5.39 -3.68 -8.36
CA THR A 59 -5.69 -4.15 -9.73
C THR A 59 -6.11 -5.63 -9.78
N LYS A 60 -5.51 -6.49 -8.96
CA LYS A 60 -5.83 -7.93 -8.88
C LYS A 60 -7.18 -8.22 -8.24
N TYR A 61 -7.67 -7.31 -7.43
CA TYR A 61 -9.01 -7.38 -6.84
C TYR A 61 -10.04 -6.51 -7.59
N SER A 62 -9.69 -5.91 -8.73
CA SER A 62 -10.55 -4.98 -9.48
C SER A 62 -11.11 -3.84 -8.61
N LEU A 63 -10.28 -3.32 -7.70
CA LEU A 63 -10.64 -2.25 -6.79
C LEU A 63 -10.31 -0.88 -7.38
N ASP A 64 -11.29 0.01 -7.41
CA ASP A 64 -11.04 1.45 -7.53
C ASP A 64 -10.60 1.98 -6.15
N ILE A 65 -9.29 1.94 -5.91
CA ILE A 65 -8.72 2.28 -4.61
C ILE A 65 -8.96 3.76 -4.25
N ASP A 66 -8.91 4.67 -5.23
CA ASP A 66 -9.06 6.11 -4.99
C ASP A 66 -10.52 6.44 -4.65
N ALA A 67 -11.48 5.88 -5.38
CA ALA A 67 -12.89 6.03 -5.07
C ALA A 67 -13.25 5.43 -3.70
N ASN A 68 -12.71 4.23 -3.39
CA ASN A 68 -12.97 3.56 -2.12
C ASN A 68 -12.34 4.30 -0.94
N ILE A 69 -11.11 4.80 -1.06
CA ILE A 69 -10.47 5.64 -0.05
C ILE A 69 -11.34 6.88 0.20
N LYS A 70 -11.75 7.58 -0.87
CA LYS A 70 -12.61 8.76 -0.74
C LYS A 70 -13.91 8.43 0.01
N ALA A 71 -14.62 7.37 -0.40
CA ALA A 71 -15.88 6.99 0.24
C ALA A 71 -15.70 6.63 1.73
N VAL A 72 -14.70 5.82 2.06
CA VAL A 72 -14.44 5.39 3.44
C VAL A 72 -14.03 6.57 4.32
N TYR A 73 -13.12 7.41 3.84
CA TYR A 73 -12.55 8.47 4.67
C TYR A 73 -13.43 9.72 4.72
N SER A 74 -14.25 10.02 3.71
CA SER A 74 -15.29 11.06 3.81
C SER A 74 -16.24 10.76 4.97
N LYS A 75 -16.75 9.52 5.07
CA LYS A 75 -17.61 9.11 6.18
C LYS A 75 -16.91 9.20 7.54
N LYS A 76 -15.66 8.76 7.62
CA LYS A 76 -14.87 8.86 8.86
C LYS A 76 -14.66 10.32 9.28
N LEU A 77 -14.41 11.22 8.33
CA LEU A 77 -14.24 12.65 8.59
C LEU A 77 -15.54 13.29 9.10
N GLU A 78 -16.69 12.94 8.54
CA GLU A 78 -18.00 13.39 9.03
C GLU A 78 -18.22 12.98 10.48
N MET A 79 -17.91 11.72 10.84
CA MET A 79 -18.04 11.22 12.21
C MET A 79 -17.15 11.95 13.22
N LEU A 80 -16.01 12.50 12.78
CA LEU A 80 -15.14 13.30 13.64
C LEU A 80 -15.75 14.69 13.89
N LYS A 81 -16.38 15.29 12.89
CA LYS A 81 -17.04 16.60 13.01
C LYS A 81 -18.27 16.58 13.91
N THR A 82 -18.97 15.45 13.99
CA THR A 82 -20.13 15.28 14.88
C THR A 82 -19.76 15.01 16.34
N LYS A 83 -18.48 14.78 16.64
CA LYS A 83 -17.96 14.54 18.00
C LYS A 83 -17.39 15.79 18.68
N THR A 84 -17.36 16.91 17.96
CA THR A 84 -17.04 18.27 18.43
C THR A 84 -18.31 19.09 18.49
#